data_AF-A0A0C1MWB7-F1
#
_entry.id   AF-A0A0C1MWB7-F1
#
_cell.length_a   1.000
_cell.length_b   1.000
_cell.length_c   1.000
_cell.angle_alpha   90.00
_cell.angle_beta   90.00
_cell.angle_gamma   90.00
#
_symmetry.space_group_name_H-M   'P 1'
#
loop_
_entity.id
_entity.type
_entity.pdbx_description
1 polymer ?
#
loop_
_entity_poly.entity_id
_entity_poly.type
_entity_poly.pdbx_seq_one_letter_code
_entity_poly.pdbx_strand_id
1 'polypeptide(L)'
;MYLMLKINEIDNLFADKPLTEREAWRWLIGNISTQPCYKVLNKNLYIINKWQILTSNRSLAKIWQWNEVRVRRFLSRLKSLGLIDAEVKR
;
A
#
# COMPACT_ATOMS: atom_id res chain seq x y z
N MET A 1 22.02 -13.77 -18.72
CA MET A 1 21.82 -12.35 -19.06
C MET A 1 21.23 -11.66 -17.84
N TYR A 2 21.88 -10.61 -17.33
CA TYR A 2 21.38 -9.82 -16.20
C TYR A 2 20.85 -8.49 -16.72
N LEU A 3 19.65 -8.09 -16.29
CA LEU A 3 19.05 -6.81 -16.61
C LEU A 3 19.11 -5.92 -15.38
N MET A 4 19.73 -4.75 -15.51
CA MET A 4 19.74 -3.72 -14.48
C MET A 4 18.61 -2.73 -14.74
N LEU A 5 17.61 -2.71 -13.87
CA LEU A 5 16.45 -1.83 -13.99
C LEU A 5 16.80 -0.42 -13.49
N LYS A 6 16.62 0.59 -14.35
CA LYS A 6 16.74 2.00 -13.99
C LYS A 6 15.40 2.54 -13.52
N ILE A 7 15.09 2.29 -12.25
CA ILE A 7 13.76 2.53 -11.67
C ILE A 7 13.40 4.03 -11.60
N ASN A 8 14.41 4.91 -11.53
CA ASN A 8 14.21 6.35 -11.27
C ASN A 8 13.82 7.19 -12.51
N GLU A 9 13.73 6.60 -13.71
CA GLU A 9 13.50 7.33 -14.96
C GLU A 9 12.14 7.01 -15.62
N ILE A 10 11.24 6.32 -14.91
CA ILE A 10 10.09 5.62 -15.52
C ILE A 10 8.78 6.39 -15.40
N ASP A 11 8.72 7.45 -14.57
CA ASP A 11 7.46 8.08 -14.15
C ASP A 11 6.60 8.63 -15.31
N ASN A 12 7.19 8.92 -16.47
CA ASN A 12 6.46 9.39 -17.66
C ASN A 12 6.24 8.32 -18.74
N LEU A 13 6.70 7.08 -18.54
CA LEU A 13 6.62 6.01 -19.55
C LEU A 13 5.25 5.34 -19.60
N PHE A 14 4.55 5.29 -18.48
CA PHE A 14 3.27 4.59 -18.35
C PHE A 14 2.11 5.56 -18.20
N ALA A 15 0.97 5.20 -18.80
CA ALA A 15 -0.25 5.99 -18.69
C ALA A 15 -0.75 6.02 -17.24
N ASP A 16 -1.17 7.19 -16.79
CA ASP A 16 -1.76 7.38 -15.47
C ASP A 16 -3.16 6.75 -15.44
N LYS A 17 -3.27 5.56 -14.84
CA LYS A 17 -4.50 4.77 -14.80
C LYS A 17 -4.75 4.26 -13.39
N PRO A 18 -6.02 4.14 -12.97
CA PRO A 18 -6.35 3.49 -11.72
C PRO A 18 -5.79 2.08 -11.66
N LEU A 19 -5.21 1.74 -10.52
CA LEU A 19 -4.64 0.41 -10.34
C LEU A 19 -5.72 -0.67 -10.47
N THR A 20 -5.34 -1.80 -11.03
CA THR A 20 -6.10 -3.05 -10.92
C THR A 20 -5.99 -3.60 -9.49
N GLU A 21 -6.88 -4.52 -9.11
CA GLU A 21 -6.81 -5.14 -7.77
C GLU A 21 -5.50 -5.90 -7.54
N ARG A 22 -4.95 -6.50 -8.60
CA ARG A 22 -3.66 -7.20 -8.55
C ARG A 22 -2.51 -6.21 -8.33
N GLU A 23 -2.55 -5.05 -8.96
CA GLU A 23 -1.55 -3.99 -8.74
C GLU A 23 -1.67 -3.38 -7.35
N ALA A 24 -2.90 -3.15 -6.85
CA ALA A 24 -3.12 -2.73 -5.47
C ALA A 24 -2.56 -3.73 -4.46
N TRP A 25 -2.75 -5.04 -4.69
CA TRP A 25 -2.13 -6.10 -3.87
C TRP A 25 -0.59 -6.06 -3.92
N ARG A 26 0.00 -5.95 -5.12
CA ARG A 26 1.45 -5.81 -5.26
C ARG A 26 1.98 -4.55 -4.60
N TRP A 27 1.23 -3.45 -4.68
CA TRP A 27 1.58 -2.20 -4.03
C TRP A 27 1.66 -2.39 -2.52
N LEU A 28 0.71 -3.11 -1.90
CA LEU A 28 0.78 -3.44 -0.48
C LEU A 28 2.07 -4.19 -0.17
N ILE A 29 2.37 -5.28 -0.90
CA ILE A 29 3.59 -6.07 -0.70
C ILE A 29 4.86 -5.21 -0.82
N GLY A 30 4.92 -4.35 -1.86
CA GLY A 30 6.07 -3.48 -2.10
C GLY A 30 6.26 -2.37 -1.06
N ASN A 31 5.23 -2.04 -0.28
CA ASN A 31 5.27 -0.96 0.72
C ASN A 31 5.27 -1.46 2.17
N ILE A 32 5.30 -2.78 2.37
CA ILE A 32 5.43 -3.38 3.69
C ILE A 32 6.84 -3.13 4.26
N SER A 33 6.90 -2.92 5.57
CA SER A 33 8.17 -2.78 6.29
C SER A 33 8.91 -4.11 6.37
N THR A 34 10.13 -4.17 5.86
CA THR A 34 11.00 -5.38 5.96
C THR A 34 11.77 -5.44 7.28
N GLN A 35 11.86 -4.32 7.99
CA GLN A 35 12.48 -4.18 9.30
C GLN A 35 11.61 -3.28 10.19
N PRO A 36 11.63 -3.42 11.52
CA PRO A 36 10.91 -2.50 12.39
C PRO A 36 11.36 -1.05 12.19
N CYS A 37 10.43 -0.12 12.07
CA CYS A 37 10.72 1.30 11.91
C CYS A 37 9.68 2.19 12.59
N TYR A 38 10.04 3.45 12.80
CA TYR A 38 9.13 4.47 13.29
C TYR A 38 8.59 5.28 12.11
N LYS A 39 7.27 5.53 12.06
CA LYS A 39 6.68 6.50 11.15
C LYS A 39 5.90 7.55 11.91
N VAL A 40 6.09 8.80 11.53
CA VAL A 40 5.30 9.92 12.01
C VAL A 40 4.13 10.13 11.06
N LEU A 41 2.91 10.11 11.60
CA LEU A 41 1.69 10.42 10.85
C LEU A 41 0.81 11.33 11.71
N ASN A 42 0.40 12.48 11.17
CA ASN A 42 -0.41 13.47 11.88
C ASN A 42 0.15 13.85 13.26
N LYS A 43 1.47 14.05 13.36
CA LYS A 43 2.21 14.35 14.59
C LYS A 43 2.28 13.22 15.63
N ASN A 44 1.72 12.04 15.33
CA ASN A 44 1.81 10.85 16.18
C ASN A 44 2.92 9.93 15.69
N LEU A 45 3.70 9.36 16.61
CA LEU A 45 4.74 8.38 16.34
C LEU A 45 4.14 6.96 16.41
N TYR A 46 4.27 6.21 15.33
CA TYR A 46 3.84 4.83 15.25
C TYR A 46 5.04 3.91 15.11
N ILE A 47 5.04 2.83 15.88
CA ILE A 47 5.98 1.72 15.71
C ILE A 47 5.38 0.78 14.67
N ILE A 48 6.09 0.58 13.57
CA ILE A 48 5.73 -0.35 12.51
C ILE A 48 6.65 -1.55 12.64
N ASN A 49 6.08 -2.73 12.91
CA ASN A 49 6.85 -3.95 12.97
C ASN A 49 7.14 -4.49 11.57
N LYS A 50 8.03 -5.48 11.51
CA LYS A 50 8.27 -6.25 10.28
C LYS A 50 6.94 -6.82 9.76
N TRP A 51 6.79 -6.80 8.44
CA TRP A 51 5.60 -7.23 7.71
C TRP A 51 4.34 -6.38 7.92
N GLN A 52 4.47 -5.18 8.52
CA GLN A 52 3.35 -4.25 8.69
C GLN A 52 3.47 -3.05 7.75
N ILE A 53 2.32 -2.43 7.48
CA ILE A 53 2.21 -1.16 6.76
C ILE A 53 1.26 -0.23 7.52
N LEU A 54 1.71 0.99 7.77
CA LEU A 54 0.85 2.07 8.26
C LEU A 54 0.28 2.83 7.07
N THR A 55 -1.04 2.81 6.91
CA THR A 55 -1.73 3.51 5.83
C THR A 55 -3.16 3.88 6.22
N SER A 56 -3.82 4.71 5.41
CA SER A 56 -5.22 5.09 5.56
C SER A 56 -6.01 4.80 4.29
N ASN A 57 -7.32 4.59 4.40
CA ASN A 57 -8.18 4.39 3.23
C ASN A 57 -8.11 5.56 2.24
N ARG A 58 -7.96 6.79 2.75
CA ARG A 58 -7.80 8.01 1.93
C ARG A 58 -6.47 7.99 1.16
N SER A 59 -5.38 7.62 1.83
CA SER A 59 -4.06 7.51 1.20
C SER A 59 -4.09 6.46 0.08
N LEU A 60 -4.65 5.28 0.35
CA LEU A 60 -4.79 4.22 -0.64
C LEU A 60 -5.72 4.62 -1.80
N ALA A 61 -6.83 5.30 -1.51
CA ALA A 61 -7.74 5.82 -2.53
C ALA A 61 -7.01 6.77 -3.50
N LYS A 62 -6.17 7.68 -2.97
CA LYS A 62 -5.35 8.58 -3.80
C LYS A 62 -4.33 7.81 -4.65
N ILE A 63 -3.58 6.89 -4.04
CA ILE A 63 -2.50 6.16 -4.70
C ILE A 63 -3.04 5.19 -5.77
N TRP A 64 -4.15 4.52 -5.48
CA TRP A 64 -4.76 3.55 -6.40
C TRP A 64 -5.73 4.19 -7.39
N GLN A 65 -6.01 5.50 -7.21
CA GLN A 65 -7.04 6.25 -7.92
C GLN A 65 -8.41 5.59 -7.85
N TRP A 66 -8.74 5.09 -6.66
CA TRP A 66 -10.03 4.50 -6.35
C TRP A 66 -10.82 5.44 -5.44
N ASN A 67 -12.13 5.27 -5.41
CA ASN A 67 -12.91 5.84 -4.31
C ASN A 67 -12.69 5.03 -3.02
N GLU A 68 -12.88 5.66 -1.86
CA GLU A 68 -12.66 5.02 -0.55
C GLU A 68 -13.56 3.80 -0.32
N VAL A 69 -14.75 3.78 -0.93
CA VAL A 69 -15.69 2.65 -0.83
C VAL A 69 -15.09 1.39 -1.48
N ARG A 70 -14.49 1.53 -2.67
CA ARG A 70 -13.84 0.42 -3.38
C ARG A 70 -12.62 -0.08 -2.60
N VAL A 71 -11.81 0.83 -2.06
CA VAL A 71 -10.67 0.47 -1.18
C VAL A 71 -11.15 -0.36 0.00
N ARG A 72 -12.13 0.13 0.74
CA ARG A 72 -12.67 -0.56 1.92
C ARG A 72 -13.24 -1.93 1.58
N ARG A 73 -13.99 -2.05 0.47
CA ARG A 73 -14.52 -3.34 0.00
C ARG A 73 -13.40 -4.32 -0.35
N PHE A 74 -12.37 -3.86 -1.05
CA PHE A 74 -11.22 -4.68 -1.41
C PHE A 74 -10.47 -5.18 -0.17
N LEU A 75 -10.12 -4.29 0.76
CA LEU A 75 -9.46 -4.65 2.02
C LEU A 75 -10.32 -5.57 2.88
N SER A 76 -11.63 -5.34 2.93
CA SER A 76 -12.56 -6.23 3.66
C SER A 76 -12.57 -7.63 3.05
N ARG A 77 -12.53 -7.74 1.72
CA ARG A 77 -12.42 -9.03 1.04
C ARG A 77 -11.11 -9.74 1.36
N LEU A 78 -9.98 -9.03 1.29
CA LEU A 78 -8.67 -9.60 1.66
C LEU A 78 -8.66 -10.10 3.11
N LYS A 79 -9.24 -9.33 4.04
CA LYS A 79 -9.37 -9.72 5.45
C LYS A 79 -10.25 -10.97 5.61
N SER A 80 -11.39 -11.04 4.92
CA SER A 80 -12.26 -12.22 4.97
C SER A 80 -11.62 -13.49 4.41
N LEU A 81 -10.70 -13.35 3.46
CA LEU A 81 -9.90 -14.45 2.92
C LEU A 81 -8.69 -14.80 3.80
N GLY A 82 -8.48 -14.12 4.93
CA GLY A 82 -7.34 -14.35 5.81
C GLY A 82 -6.00 -13.92 5.22
N LEU A 83 -6.00 -13.05 4.20
CA LEU A 83 -4.78 -12.60 3.53
C LEU A 83 -4.12 -11.41 4.23
N ILE A 84 -4.90 -10.66 5.02
CA ILE A 84 -4.42 -9.53 5.81
C ILE A 84 -5.12 -9.50 7.17
N ASP A 85 -4.41 -8.97 8.15
CA ASP A 85 -4.99 -8.43 9.37
C ASP A 85 -5.00 -6.91 9.33
N ALA A 86 -5.96 -6.30 10.01
CA ALA A 86 -6.10 -4.85 10.08
C ALA A 86 -6.46 -4.42 11.50
N GLU A 87 -5.62 -3.57 12.08
CA GLU A 87 -5.83 -2.91 13.35
C GLU A 87 -6.03 -1.41 13.12
N VAL A 88 -7.10 -0.84 13.67
CA VAL A 88 -7.35 0.60 13.60
C VAL A 88 -6.72 1.25 14.83
N LYS A 89 -5.59 1.91 14.65
CA LYS A 89 -5.02 2.78 15.68
C LYS A 89 -5.82 4.10 15.68
N ARG A 90 -6.45 4.41 16.82
CA ARG A 90 -7.15 5.67 17.07
C ARG A 90 -6.19 6.70 17.65
#